data_AF-A0A0M3T484-F1
#
_entry.id   AF-A0A0M3T484-F1
#
_cell.length_a   1.000
_cell.length_b   1.000
_cell.length_c   1.000
_cell.angle_alpha   90.00
_cell.angle_beta   90.00
_cell.angle_gamma   90.00
#
_symmetry.space_group_name_H-M   'P 1'
#
loop_
_entity.id
_entity.type
_entity.pdbx_description
1 polymer ?
#
loop_
_entity_poly.entity_id
_entity_poly.type
_entity_poly.pdbx_seq_one_letter_code
_entity_poly.pdbx_strand_id
1 'polypeptide(L)'
;MSSAENPNIHRYLDDAFADVSMNAELRDLKEEIRSNLAERVAELTGQGATPADAAARAIDEFGDLGEVISSVQSGQGAEPLSKAATQAQAFAVNKVTPRPGFVIGTVILALVAVASLLWFILILAGSNPGAGDAGTGPAAAVLAGFAATLSIGAITAWSLRQETSQDHPVPLRRALGYGAGAAAAVAGLFLMSLVVLAGMGLLFAGAFVLLGAVVIFIKLGLSQSNRKKAWAREVQRDYQGMDRFSQDPVAAARFGIYTAVIWLVALALFVWLSFTAGFAYSWLALLAGLVVFMLVLARMLFPSGEGSLHKSKEK
;
A
#
# COMPACT_ATOMS: atom_id res chain seq x y z
N MET A 1 17.37 45.00 21.72
CA MET A 1 16.70 45.44 22.96
C MET A 1 15.30 44.84 22.93
N SER A 2 15.13 43.65 23.50
CA SER A 2 14.01 42.72 23.21
C SER A 2 13.37 42.21 24.52
N SER A 3 12.83 43.12 25.33
CA SER A 3 12.12 42.77 26.58
C SER A 3 11.04 43.81 26.92
N ALA A 4 10.28 44.25 25.91
CA ALA A 4 8.93 44.76 26.14
C ALA A 4 7.97 43.58 25.89
N GLU A 5 8.17 42.50 26.65
CA GLU A 5 7.40 41.25 26.52
C GLU A 5 5.96 41.50 26.96
N ASN A 6 5.01 41.16 26.08
CA ASN A 6 3.56 41.27 26.22
C ASN A 6 3.06 40.83 27.61
N PRO A 7 2.88 41.76 28.57
CA PRO A 7 2.48 41.41 29.94
C PRO A 7 1.08 40.79 29.99
N ASN A 8 0.29 40.97 28.91
CA ASN A 8 -1.05 40.44 28.79
C ASN A 8 -1.09 38.92 28.49
N ILE A 9 -0.12 38.39 27.74
CA ILE A 9 -0.08 36.95 27.39
C ILE A 9 0.34 36.13 28.61
N HIS A 10 1.38 36.57 29.30
CA HIS A 10 1.88 35.89 30.50
C HIS A 10 0.80 35.83 31.58
N ARG A 11 0.14 36.96 31.85
CA ARG A 11 -0.95 37.02 32.82
C ARG A 11 -2.13 36.14 32.40
N TYR A 12 -2.54 36.17 31.13
CA TYR A 12 -3.63 35.33 30.62
C TYR A 12 -3.33 33.82 30.76
N LEU A 13 -2.10 33.39 30.44
CA LEU A 13 -1.68 31.98 30.60
C LEU A 13 -1.48 31.60 32.07
N ASP A 14 -1.11 32.54 32.94
CA ASP A 14 -1.02 32.25 34.38
C ASP A 14 -2.41 32.13 35.00
N ASP A 15 -3.35 32.99 34.62
CA ASP A 15 -4.75 32.93 35.05
C ASP A 15 -5.45 31.66 34.54
N ALA A 16 -5.26 31.29 33.27
CA ALA A 16 -5.88 30.10 32.67
C ALA A 16 -5.41 28.77 33.29
N PHE A 17 -4.20 28.76 33.85
CA PHE A 17 -3.59 27.57 34.47
C PHE A 17 -3.60 27.63 36.01
N ALA A 18 -4.18 28.67 36.63
CA ALA A 18 -4.11 28.92 38.07
C ALA A 18 -4.77 27.81 38.90
N ASP A 19 -5.89 27.26 38.42
CA ASP A 19 -6.69 26.24 39.13
C ASP A 19 -6.33 24.79 38.76
N VAL A 20 -5.22 24.61 38.03
CA VAL A 20 -4.87 23.34 37.38
C VAL A 20 -3.64 22.74 38.05
N SER A 21 -3.74 21.49 38.52
CA SER A 21 -2.60 20.77 39.10
C SER A 21 -1.53 20.50 38.03
N MET A 22 -0.40 21.20 38.13
CA MET A 22 0.63 21.19 37.09
C MET A 22 1.40 19.86 37.05
N ASN A 23 1.23 19.09 35.97
CA ASN A 23 2.03 17.90 35.66
C ASN A 23 3.03 18.19 34.51
N ALA A 24 3.83 17.20 34.10
CA ALA A 24 4.84 17.40 33.05
C ALA A 24 4.20 17.77 31.69
N GLU A 25 3.12 17.10 31.31
CA GLU A 25 2.40 17.34 30.04
C GLU A 25 1.77 18.74 29.98
N LEU A 26 1.15 19.20 31.06
CA LEU A 26 0.56 20.55 31.15
C LEU A 26 1.64 21.65 31.14
N ARG A 27 2.84 21.35 31.66
CA ARG A 27 3.97 22.28 31.58
C ARG A 27 4.46 22.43 30.15
N ASP A 28 4.61 21.32 29.44
CA ASP A 28 5.00 21.33 28.03
C ASP A 28 3.94 22.02 27.17
N LEU A 29 2.65 21.73 27.41
CA LEU A 29 1.54 22.41 26.75
C LEU A 29 1.55 23.93 27.00
N LYS A 30 1.81 24.36 28.24
CA LYS A 30 1.90 25.78 28.58
C LYS A 30 3.03 26.48 27.82
N GLU A 31 4.18 25.82 27.65
CA GLU A 31 5.29 26.38 26.86
C GLU A 31 4.98 26.37 25.35
N GLU A 32 4.32 25.34 24.82
CA GLU A 32 3.90 25.29 23.42
C GLU A 32 2.90 26.39 23.08
N ILE A 33 1.86 26.55 23.90
CA ILE A 33 0.85 27.61 23.73
C ILE A 33 1.51 29.00 23.84
N ARG A 34 2.45 29.17 24.78
CA ARG A 34 3.21 30.42 24.90
C ARG A 34 4.00 30.73 23.63
N SER A 35 4.69 29.74 23.08
CA SER A 35 5.47 29.91 21.84
C SER A 35 4.57 30.28 20.66
N ASN A 36 3.45 29.56 20.49
CA ASN A 36 2.51 29.80 19.39
C ASN A 36 1.82 31.16 19.49
N LEU A 37 1.39 31.57 20.69
CA LEU A 37 0.82 32.91 20.90
C LEU A 37 1.84 34.01 20.65
N ALA A 38 3.11 33.83 21.07
CA ALA A 38 4.17 34.81 20.82
C ALA A 38 4.46 34.97 19.32
N GLU A 39 4.51 33.87 18.58
CA GLU A 39 4.68 33.88 17.12
C GLU A 39 3.51 34.58 16.42
N ARG A 40 2.27 34.26 16.82
CA ARG A 40 1.07 34.88 16.24
C ARG A 40 1.00 36.38 16.51
N VAL A 41 1.39 36.82 17.71
CA VAL A 41 1.45 38.25 18.05
C VAL A 41 2.53 38.98 17.24
N ALA A 42 3.69 38.35 17.02
CA ALA A 42 4.73 38.91 16.17
C ALA A 42 4.24 39.07 14.73
N GLU A 43 3.50 38.09 14.19
CA GLU A 43 2.89 38.16 12.87
C GLU A 43 1.89 39.32 12.75
N LEU A 44 0.94 39.42 13.68
CA LEU A 44 -0.07 40.49 13.70
C LEU A 44 0.55 41.89 13.86
N THR A 45 1.61 41.99 14.65
CA THR A 45 2.38 43.24 14.80
C THR A 45 3.10 43.58 13.49
N GLY A 46 3.66 42.59 12.79
CA GLY A 46 4.25 42.76 11.45
C GLY A 46 3.24 43.23 10.40
N GLN A 47 1.95 42.93 10.59
CA GLN A 47 0.83 43.41 9.78
C GLN A 47 0.33 44.80 10.19
N GLY A 48 0.98 45.45 11.17
CA GLY A 48 0.69 46.82 11.58
C GLY A 48 -0.29 46.96 12.76
N ALA A 49 -0.68 45.87 13.42
CA ALA A 49 -1.46 45.96 14.66
C ALA A 49 -0.59 46.48 15.81
N THR A 50 -1.20 47.19 16.78
CA THR A 50 -0.48 47.56 18.00
C THR A 50 -0.19 46.30 18.83
N PRO A 51 0.89 46.26 19.63
CA PRO A 51 1.20 45.07 20.44
C PRO A 51 0.06 44.62 21.36
N ALA A 52 -0.70 45.57 21.91
CA ALA A 52 -1.85 45.29 22.76
C ALA A 52 -3.02 44.67 21.98
N ASP A 53 -3.34 45.22 20.80
CA ASP A 53 -4.40 44.70 19.94
C ASP A 53 -4.04 43.35 19.32
N ALA A 54 -2.76 43.17 18.95
CA ALA A 54 -2.23 41.90 18.45
C ALA A 54 -2.35 40.79 19.50
N ALA A 55 -2.00 41.08 20.75
CA ALA A 55 -2.15 40.13 21.86
C ALA A 55 -3.62 39.77 22.12
N ALA A 56 -4.51 40.77 22.15
CA ALA A 56 -5.94 40.52 22.33
C ALA A 56 -6.54 39.66 21.21
N ARG A 57 -6.19 39.95 19.95
CA ARG A 57 -6.63 39.17 18.79
C ARG A 57 -6.04 37.76 18.77
N ALA A 58 -4.78 37.59 19.12
CA ALA A 58 -4.17 36.27 19.18
C ALA A 58 -4.83 35.39 20.25
N ILE A 59 -5.22 35.97 21.38
CA ILE A 59 -5.97 35.26 22.44
C ILE A 59 -7.38 34.88 21.94
N ASP A 60 -8.09 35.80 21.30
CA ASP A 60 -9.43 35.56 20.75
C ASP A 60 -9.42 34.48 19.65
N GLU A 61 -8.40 34.48 18.79
CA GLU A 61 -8.19 33.45 17.75
C GLU A 61 -7.85 32.08 18.34
N PHE A 62 -7.24 32.01 19.53
CA PHE A 62 -6.86 30.76 20.19
C PHE A 62 -8.04 30.03 20.83
N GLY A 63 -9.11 30.76 21.18
CA GLY A 63 -10.34 30.19 21.73
C GLY A 63 -10.26 29.81 23.21
N ASP A 64 -11.16 28.94 23.67
CA ASP A 64 -11.29 28.57 25.09
C ASP A 64 -10.21 27.57 25.52
N LEU A 65 -9.17 28.07 26.19
CA LEU A 65 -8.11 27.28 26.80
C LEU A 65 -8.63 26.32 27.89
N GLY A 66 -9.74 26.65 28.55
CA GLY A 66 -10.32 25.80 29.60
C GLY A 66 -10.76 24.45 29.08
N GLU A 67 -11.30 24.39 27.86
CA GLU A 67 -11.67 23.14 27.19
C GLU A 67 -10.43 22.30 26.87
N VAL A 68 -9.36 22.93 26.36
CA VAL A 68 -8.10 22.24 26.06
C VAL A 68 -7.44 21.72 27.33
N ILE A 69 -7.36 22.53 28.38
CA ILE A 69 -6.74 22.14 29.65
C ILE A 69 -7.57 21.04 30.35
N SER A 70 -8.89 21.17 30.39
CA SER A 70 -9.77 20.15 30.97
C SER A 70 -9.70 18.83 30.21
N SER A 71 -9.55 18.84 28.88
CA SER A 71 -9.33 17.62 28.09
C SER A 71 -8.06 16.89 28.54
N VAL A 72 -6.94 17.60 28.68
CA VAL A 72 -5.65 17.04 29.13
C VAL A 72 -5.71 16.56 30.58
N GLN A 73 -6.34 17.33 31.46
CA GLN A 73 -6.49 16.97 32.88
C GLN A 73 -7.37 15.72 33.09
N SER A 74 -8.38 15.54 32.23
CA SER A 74 -9.28 14.37 32.26
C SER A 74 -8.61 13.09 31.75
N GLY A 75 -7.35 13.16 31.29
CA GLY A 75 -6.72 12.09 30.53
C GLY A 75 -7.40 11.85 29.17
N GLN A 76 -8.35 12.72 28.79
CA GLN A 76 -8.96 12.83 27.48
C GLN A 76 -8.22 13.90 26.68
N GLY A 77 -6.88 13.97 26.82
CA GLY A 77 -6.08 15.00 26.18
C GLY A 77 -6.47 15.11 24.72
N ALA A 78 -6.77 16.34 24.28
CA ALA A 78 -7.12 16.74 22.93
C ALA A 78 -6.92 15.59 21.96
N GLU A 79 -8.01 14.86 21.65
CA GLU A 79 -8.03 13.60 20.88
C GLU A 79 -6.79 13.57 19.99
N PRO A 80 -5.74 12.80 20.33
CA PRO A 80 -4.50 12.84 19.58
C PRO A 80 -4.92 12.60 18.15
N LEU A 81 -4.71 13.60 17.25
CA LEU A 81 -5.12 13.58 15.85
C LEU A 81 -5.18 12.12 15.44
N SER A 82 -6.39 11.56 15.25
CA SER A 82 -6.57 10.10 15.22
C SER A 82 -5.40 9.49 14.46
N LYS A 83 -4.78 8.38 14.89
CA LYS A 83 -3.55 7.90 14.24
C LYS A 83 -3.66 7.83 12.70
N ALA A 84 -4.88 7.63 12.17
CA ALA A 84 -5.25 7.80 10.77
C ALA A 84 -4.98 9.22 10.20
N ALA A 85 -5.38 10.29 10.89
CA ALA A 85 -5.05 11.68 10.58
C ALA A 85 -3.53 11.96 10.63
N THR A 86 -2.80 11.49 11.65
CA THR A 86 -1.33 11.63 11.68
C THR A 86 -0.67 10.96 10.48
N GLN A 87 -1.17 9.78 10.08
CA GLN A 87 -0.66 9.06 8.90
C GLN A 87 -1.04 9.74 7.59
N ALA A 88 -2.26 10.25 7.46
CA ALA A 88 -2.69 11.03 6.31
C ALA A 88 -1.80 12.27 6.14
N GLN A 89 -1.46 12.94 7.25
CA GLN A 89 -0.53 14.06 7.26
C GLN A 89 0.90 13.63 6.86
N ALA A 90 1.42 12.55 7.45
CA ALA A 90 2.74 12.02 7.09
C ALA A 90 2.84 11.61 5.62
N PHE A 91 1.78 11.01 5.06
CA PHE A 91 1.68 10.68 3.66
C PHE A 91 1.60 11.93 2.78
N ALA A 92 0.82 12.95 3.19
CA ALA A 92 0.68 14.19 2.44
C ALA A 92 2.01 14.94 2.31
N VAL A 93 2.78 15.02 3.41
CA VAL A 93 4.11 15.66 3.43
C VAL A 93 5.12 14.89 2.57
N ASN A 94 5.06 13.55 2.56
CA ASN A 94 5.99 12.69 1.82
C ASN A 94 5.46 12.24 0.45
N LYS A 95 4.40 12.87 -0.06
CA LYS A 95 3.76 12.48 -1.31
C LYS A 95 4.70 12.74 -2.48
N VAL A 96 5.04 11.68 -3.22
CA VAL A 96 5.83 11.78 -4.46
C VAL A 96 4.91 11.64 -5.65
N THR A 97 4.94 12.61 -6.56
CA THR A 97 4.21 12.53 -7.82
C THR A 97 5.01 11.74 -8.87
N PRO A 98 4.36 10.84 -9.63
CA PRO A 98 5.03 10.15 -10.72
C PRO A 98 5.52 11.15 -11.78
N ARG A 99 6.64 10.82 -12.44
CA ARG A 99 7.14 11.65 -13.55
C ARG A 99 6.16 11.58 -14.72
N PRO A 100 5.83 12.70 -15.37
CA PRO A 100 4.84 12.70 -16.47
C PRO A 100 5.27 11.80 -17.63
N GLY A 101 6.56 11.76 -17.96
CA GLY A 101 7.09 10.87 -19.00
C GLY A 101 6.91 9.38 -18.68
N PHE A 102 6.98 8.99 -17.40
CA PHE A 102 6.69 7.62 -16.99
C PHE A 102 5.22 7.27 -17.21
N VAL A 103 4.30 8.18 -16.85
CA VAL A 103 2.85 7.96 -17.02
C VAL A 103 2.51 7.85 -18.50
N ILE A 104 2.92 8.82 -19.32
CA ILE A 104 2.67 8.82 -20.77
C ILE A 104 3.27 7.57 -21.42
N GLY A 105 4.53 7.26 -21.11
CA GLY A 105 5.21 6.10 -21.67
C GLY A 105 4.53 4.78 -21.28
N THR A 106 4.10 4.63 -20.03
CA THR A 106 3.39 3.43 -19.56
C THR A 106 2.03 3.27 -20.24
N VAL A 107 1.29 4.37 -20.42
CA VAL A 107 0.00 4.36 -21.13
C VAL A 107 0.19 3.93 -22.59
N ILE A 108 1.16 4.52 -23.30
CA ILE A 108 1.45 4.17 -24.69
C ILE A 108 1.85 2.69 -24.80
N LEU A 109 2.76 2.21 -23.96
CA LEU A 109 3.19 0.81 -23.96
C LEU A 109 2.05 -0.14 -23.61
N ALA A 110 1.14 0.24 -22.69
CA ALA A 110 -0.02 -0.56 -22.35
C ALA A 110 -1.00 -0.66 -23.53
N LEU A 111 -1.25 0.44 -24.23
CA LEU A 111 -2.06 0.45 -25.45
C LEU A 111 -1.44 -0.45 -26.53
N VAL A 112 -0.12 -0.38 -26.74
CA VAL A 112 0.59 -1.27 -27.66
C VAL A 112 0.46 -2.72 -27.23
N ALA A 113 0.66 -3.04 -25.95
CA ALA A 113 0.55 -4.41 -25.44
C ALA A 113 -0.86 -4.98 -25.65
N VAL A 114 -1.91 -4.20 -25.36
CA VAL A 114 -3.31 -4.61 -25.56
C VAL A 114 -3.61 -4.79 -27.05
N ALA A 115 -3.25 -3.84 -27.90
CA ALA A 115 -3.46 -3.94 -29.35
C ALA A 115 -2.73 -5.16 -29.93
N SER A 116 -1.48 -5.40 -29.53
CA SER A 116 -0.71 -6.57 -29.92
C SER A 116 -1.33 -7.89 -29.44
N LEU A 117 -1.84 -7.94 -28.20
CA LEU A 117 -2.52 -9.12 -27.69
C LEU A 117 -3.82 -9.41 -28.44
N LEU A 118 -4.65 -8.39 -28.67
CA LEU A 118 -5.90 -8.53 -29.42
C LEU A 118 -5.62 -9.00 -30.85
N TRP A 119 -4.64 -8.40 -31.52
CA TRP A 119 -4.22 -8.82 -32.85
C TRP A 119 -3.71 -10.25 -32.88
N PHE A 120 -2.90 -10.66 -31.90
CA PHE A 120 -2.44 -12.04 -31.75
C PHE A 120 -3.61 -13.02 -31.60
N ILE A 121 -4.59 -12.71 -30.75
CA ILE A 121 -5.78 -13.54 -30.54
C ILE A 121 -6.59 -13.66 -31.83
N LEU A 122 -6.77 -12.57 -32.57
CA LEU A 122 -7.48 -12.57 -33.85
C LEU A 122 -6.78 -13.48 -34.88
N ILE A 123 -5.45 -13.45 -34.94
CA ILE A 123 -4.68 -14.35 -35.84
C ILE A 123 -4.89 -15.81 -35.44
N LEU A 124 -4.80 -16.13 -34.15
CA LEU A 124 -5.04 -17.49 -33.68
C LEU A 124 -6.47 -17.96 -33.95
N ALA A 125 -7.47 -17.10 -33.74
CA ALA A 125 -8.87 -17.43 -34.02
C ALA A 125 -9.15 -17.60 -35.52
N GLY A 126 -8.52 -16.77 -36.37
CA GLY A 126 -8.64 -16.82 -37.82
C GLY A 126 -7.88 -17.99 -38.46
N SER A 127 -6.90 -18.57 -37.76
CA SER A 127 -6.16 -19.75 -38.24
C SER A 127 -6.95 -21.07 -38.19
N ASN A 128 -8.22 -21.03 -37.77
CA ASN A 128 -9.08 -22.21 -37.76
C ASN A 128 -9.48 -22.61 -39.19
N PRO A 129 -9.49 -23.92 -39.55
CA PRO A 129 -9.73 -24.44 -40.91
C PRO A 129 -11.07 -24.10 -41.61
N GLY A 130 -11.88 -23.18 -41.08
CA GLY A 130 -13.15 -22.73 -41.68
C GLY A 130 -13.41 -21.23 -41.59
N ALA A 131 -12.51 -20.46 -40.97
CA ALA A 131 -12.55 -19.00 -41.02
C ALA A 131 -11.78 -18.58 -42.28
N GLY A 132 -12.40 -17.82 -43.18
CA GLY A 132 -11.76 -17.37 -44.42
C GLY A 132 -10.39 -16.73 -44.17
N ASP A 133 -9.49 -16.91 -45.13
CA ASP A 133 -8.07 -16.56 -45.05
C ASP A 133 -7.89 -15.05 -44.76
N ALA A 134 -7.78 -14.70 -43.47
CA ALA A 134 -7.66 -13.31 -43.02
C ALA A 134 -6.27 -12.71 -43.28
N GLY A 135 -5.46 -13.34 -44.15
CA GLY A 135 -4.23 -12.77 -44.72
C GLY A 135 -3.12 -12.48 -43.71
N THR A 136 -3.18 -13.01 -42.50
CA THR A 136 -2.20 -12.74 -41.43
C THR A 136 -1.48 -14.02 -41.05
N GLY A 137 -0.39 -14.32 -41.76
CA GLY A 137 0.40 -15.52 -41.56
C GLY A 137 1.13 -15.57 -40.21
N PRO A 138 1.81 -16.70 -39.91
CA PRO A 138 2.53 -16.94 -38.64
C PRO A 138 3.51 -15.82 -38.24
N ALA A 139 4.12 -15.16 -39.22
CA ALA A 139 5.00 -14.02 -39.00
C ALA A 139 4.31 -12.86 -38.27
N ALA A 140 3.04 -12.58 -38.59
CA ALA A 140 2.27 -11.53 -37.92
C ALA A 140 2.00 -11.88 -36.44
N ALA A 141 1.74 -13.16 -36.13
CA ALA A 141 1.54 -13.62 -34.77
C ALA A 141 2.84 -13.50 -33.95
N VAL A 142 3.99 -13.85 -34.54
CA VAL A 142 5.29 -13.67 -33.89
C VAL A 142 5.58 -12.20 -33.60
N LEU A 143 5.34 -11.30 -34.57
CA LEU A 143 5.53 -9.85 -34.38
C LEU A 143 4.61 -9.29 -33.30
N ALA A 144 3.35 -9.72 -33.27
CA ALA A 144 2.38 -9.31 -32.26
C ALA A 144 2.79 -9.78 -30.86
N GLY A 145 3.14 -11.06 -30.71
CA GLY A 145 3.64 -11.60 -29.45
C GLY A 145 4.90 -10.88 -28.98
N PHE A 146 5.85 -10.62 -29.88
CA PHE A 146 7.08 -9.90 -29.58
C PHE A 146 6.83 -8.47 -29.10
N ALA A 147 5.95 -7.72 -29.76
CA ALA A 147 5.58 -6.36 -29.36
C ALA A 147 4.93 -6.34 -27.97
N ALA A 148 4.02 -7.28 -27.67
CA ALA A 148 3.42 -7.40 -26.34
C ALA A 148 4.46 -7.77 -25.26
N THR A 149 5.36 -8.71 -25.57
CA THR A 149 6.48 -9.10 -24.70
C THR A 149 7.38 -7.93 -24.34
N LEU A 150 7.82 -7.13 -25.32
CA LEU A 150 8.68 -5.98 -25.08
C LEU A 150 7.97 -4.91 -24.25
N SER A 151 6.71 -4.62 -24.56
CA SER A 151 5.92 -3.62 -23.84
C SER A 151 5.74 -3.99 -22.36
N ILE A 152 5.38 -5.23 -22.05
CA ILE A 152 5.21 -5.68 -20.66
C ILE A 152 6.54 -5.68 -19.90
N GLY A 153 7.63 -6.11 -20.54
CA GLY A 153 8.97 -6.06 -19.95
C GLY A 153 9.40 -4.62 -19.63
N ALA A 154 9.21 -3.70 -20.57
CA ALA A 154 9.54 -2.29 -20.41
C ALA A 154 8.72 -1.61 -19.31
N ILE A 155 7.40 -1.83 -19.28
CA ILE A 155 6.50 -1.33 -18.23
C ILE A 155 6.97 -1.82 -16.86
N THR A 156 7.27 -3.11 -16.73
CA THR A 156 7.71 -3.71 -15.46
C THR A 156 9.02 -3.07 -14.98
N ALA A 157 10.01 -2.93 -15.87
CA ALA A 157 11.29 -2.31 -15.53
C ALA A 157 11.14 -0.82 -15.17
N TRP A 158 10.32 -0.06 -15.89
CA TRP A 158 10.08 1.35 -15.62
C TRP A 158 9.29 1.58 -14.33
N SER A 159 8.23 0.82 -14.07
CA SER A 159 7.45 0.90 -12.82
C SER A 159 8.32 0.68 -11.60
N LEU A 160 9.25 -0.28 -11.68
CA LEU A 160 10.17 -0.58 -10.60
C LEU A 160 11.24 0.51 -10.36
N ARG A 161 11.56 1.28 -11.39
CA ARG A 161 12.47 2.44 -11.25
C ARG A 161 11.75 3.72 -10.84
N GLN A 162 10.43 3.75 -10.89
CA GLN A 162 9.67 4.90 -10.47
C GLN A 162 9.68 4.98 -8.95
N GLU A 163 10.12 6.12 -8.42
CA GLU A 163 10.03 6.40 -7.00
C GLU A 163 8.55 6.59 -6.62
N THR A 164 8.15 5.99 -5.50
CA THR A 164 6.80 6.14 -4.93
C THR A 164 6.89 6.90 -3.60
N SER A 165 5.73 7.29 -3.06
CA SER A 165 5.69 7.95 -1.75
C SER A 165 6.29 7.07 -0.65
N GLN A 166 6.19 5.75 -0.76
CA GLN A 166 6.61 4.81 0.30
C GLN A 166 7.93 4.09 0.01
N ASP A 167 8.34 3.95 -1.25
CA ASP A 167 9.45 3.08 -1.65
C ASP A 167 10.51 3.81 -2.46
N HIS A 168 11.77 3.46 -2.20
CA HIS A 168 12.91 3.87 -3.02
C HIS A 168 12.93 3.10 -4.36
N PRO A 169 13.42 3.73 -5.44
CA PRO A 169 13.48 3.11 -6.76
C PRO A 169 14.43 1.90 -6.80
N VAL A 170 14.09 0.88 -7.59
CA VAL A 170 14.95 -0.29 -7.81
C VAL A 170 16.21 0.12 -8.61
N PRO A 171 17.42 -0.35 -8.23
CA PRO A 171 18.62 -0.18 -9.05
C PRO A 171 18.42 -0.74 -10.47
N LEU A 172 18.93 -0.04 -11.47
CA LEU A 172 18.67 -0.32 -12.90
C LEU A 172 18.86 -1.80 -13.27
N ARG A 173 19.97 -2.42 -12.85
CA ARG A 173 20.27 -3.83 -13.17
C ARG A 173 19.19 -4.79 -12.68
N ARG A 174 18.65 -4.55 -11.48
CA ARG A 174 17.58 -5.38 -10.91
C ARG A 174 16.25 -5.11 -11.57
N ALA A 175 15.92 -3.84 -11.83
CA ALA A 175 14.69 -3.47 -12.53
C ALA A 175 14.63 -4.10 -13.94
N LEU A 176 15.75 -4.06 -14.67
CA LEU A 176 15.88 -4.75 -15.96
C LEU A 176 15.76 -6.27 -15.81
N GLY A 177 16.28 -6.86 -14.73
CA GLY A 177 16.10 -8.28 -14.44
C GLY A 177 14.62 -8.66 -14.27
N TYR A 178 13.86 -7.87 -13.52
CA TYR A 178 12.41 -8.07 -13.38
C TYR A 178 11.68 -7.85 -14.71
N GLY A 179 12.06 -6.83 -15.48
CA GLY A 179 11.52 -6.59 -16.81
C GLY A 179 11.78 -7.74 -17.78
N ALA A 180 13.01 -8.27 -17.78
CA ALA A 180 13.38 -9.45 -18.58
C ALA A 180 12.63 -10.70 -18.13
N GLY A 181 12.45 -10.91 -16.82
CA GLY A 181 11.62 -11.99 -16.28
C GLY A 181 10.16 -11.89 -16.74
N ALA A 182 9.56 -10.71 -16.67
CA ALA A 182 8.19 -10.48 -17.14
C ALA A 182 8.06 -10.68 -18.65
N ALA A 183 9.00 -10.15 -19.43
CA ALA A 183 9.05 -10.33 -20.88
C ALA A 183 9.17 -11.82 -21.24
N ALA A 184 10.07 -12.56 -20.58
CA ALA A 184 10.25 -14.00 -20.78
C ALA A 184 8.98 -14.78 -20.43
N ALA A 185 8.31 -14.46 -19.32
CA ALA A 185 7.05 -15.12 -18.95
C ALA A 185 5.99 -14.96 -20.05
N VAL A 186 5.80 -13.73 -20.53
CA VAL A 186 4.85 -13.42 -21.61
C VAL A 186 5.26 -14.09 -22.91
N ALA A 187 6.55 -14.07 -23.27
CA ALA A 187 7.06 -14.74 -24.46
C ALA A 187 6.83 -16.25 -24.41
N GLY A 188 7.03 -16.88 -23.25
CA GLY A 188 6.74 -18.30 -23.02
C GLY A 188 5.27 -18.63 -23.31
N LEU A 189 4.35 -17.81 -22.80
CA LEU A 189 2.91 -17.97 -23.05
C LEU A 189 2.54 -17.81 -24.54
N PHE A 190 3.11 -16.82 -25.23
CA PHE A 190 2.89 -16.65 -26.67
C PHE A 190 3.44 -17.85 -27.47
N LEU A 191 4.65 -18.31 -27.17
CA LEU A 191 5.23 -19.50 -27.80
C LEU A 191 4.38 -20.75 -27.56
N MET A 192 3.89 -20.95 -26.34
CA MET A 192 2.98 -22.06 -26.02
C MET A 192 1.68 -21.97 -26.83
N SER A 193 1.13 -20.77 -26.99
CA SER A 193 -0.11 -20.54 -27.73
C SER A 193 0.05 -20.78 -29.25
N LEU A 194 1.26 -20.60 -29.79
CA LEU A 194 1.59 -20.88 -31.20
C LEU A 194 1.65 -22.37 -31.54
N VAL A 195 1.43 -23.28 -30.58
CA VAL A 195 1.35 -24.73 -30.81
C VAL A 195 0.34 -25.09 -31.90
N VAL A 196 -0.75 -24.33 -32.03
CA VAL A 196 -1.78 -24.56 -33.06
C VAL A 196 -1.29 -24.25 -34.48
N LEU A 197 -0.24 -23.44 -34.63
CA LEU A 197 0.32 -23.03 -35.93
C LEU A 197 1.56 -23.83 -36.32
N ALA A 198 2.42 -24.16 -35.35
CA ALA A 198 3.76 -24.72 -35.62
C ALA A 198 4.08 -25.99 -34.80
N GLY A 199 3.09 -26.55 -34.10
CA GLY A 199 3.17 -27.84 -33.45
C GLY A 199 3.85 -27.83 -32.07
N MET A 200 3.99 -29.05 -31.51
CA MET A 200 4.39 -29.27 -30.11
C MET A 200 5.78 -28.75 -29.73
N GLY A 201 6.69 -28.55 -30.70
CA GLY A 201 8.01 -28.00 -30.43
C GLY A 201 7.97 -26.62 -29.76
N LEU A 202 7.06 -25.75 -30.21
CA LEU A 202 6.87 -24.42 -29.62
C LEU A 202 6.24 -24.47 -28.22
N LEU A 203 5.40 -25.48 -27.94
CA LEU A 203 4.86 -25.70 -26.61
C LEU A 203 5.97 -25.96 -25.59
N PHE A 204 6.87 -26.89 -25.90
CA PHE A 204 7.99 -27.21 -25.02
C PHE A 204 8.97 -26.04 -24.90
N ALA A 205 9.31 -25.38 -26.02
CA ALA A 205 10.17 -24.19 -26.00
C ALA A 205 9.58 -23.08 -25.11
N GLY A 206 8.29 -22.79 -25.27
CA GLY A 206 7.59 -21.80 -24.45
C GLY A 206 7.55 -22.18 -22.96
N ALA A 207 7.32 -23.47 -22.65
CA ALA A 207 7.36 -23.96 -21.27
C ALA A 207 8.75 -23.78 -20.63
N PHE A 208 9.84 -24.07 -21.35
CA PHE A 208 11.20 -23.83 -20.85
C PHE A 208 11.48 -22.34 -20.62
N VAL A 209 11.04 -21.46 -21.51
CA VAL A 209 11.18 -20.01 -21.34
C VAL A 209 10.40 -19.53 -20.10
N LEU A 210 9.17 -20.04 -19.89
CA LEU A 210 8.35 -19.71 -18.72
C LEU A 210 8.99 -20.19 -17.42
N LEU A 211 9.55 -21.39 -17.39
CA LEU A 211 10.32 -21.90 -16.23
C LEU A 211 11.54 -21.02 -15.95
N GLY A 212 12.26 -20.58 -16.99
CA GLY A 212 13.36 -19.63 -16.87
C GLY A 212 12.92 -18.30 -16.23
N ALA A 213 11.76 -17.78 -16.63
CA ALA A 213 11.17 -16.59 -16.03
C ALA A 213 10.88 -16.78 -14.52
N VAL A 214 10.31 -17.93 -14.15
CA VAL A 214 10.06 -18.29 -12.73
C VAL A 214 11.36 -18.28 -11.92
N VAL A 215 12.43 -18.89 -12.44
CA VAL A 215 13.75 -18.90 -11.77
C VAL A 215 14.30 -17.47 -11.60
N ILE A 216 14.14 -16.62 -12.61
CA ILE A 216 14.54 -15.19 -12.54
C ILE A 216 13.78 -14.49 -11.41
N PHE A 217 12.46 -14.66 -11.34
CA PHE A 217 11.63 -14.05 -10.30
C PHE A 217 11.97 -14.56 -8.90
N ILE A 218 12.20 -15.87 -8.72
CA ILE A 218 12.62 -16.44 -7.44
C ILE A 218 13.95 -15.82 -6.99
N LYS A 219 14.95 -15.80 -7.88
CA LYS A 219 16.27 -15.24 -7.57
C LYS A 219 16.20 -13.75 -7.18
N LEU A 220 15.41 -12.97 -7.92
CA LEU A 220 15.27 -11.54 -7.66
C LEU A 220 14.44 -11.25 -6.39
N GLY A 221 13.38 -12.03 -6.16
CA GLY A 221 12.52 -11.92 -4.99
C GLY A 221 13.27 -12.27 -3.70
N LEU A 222 14.00 -13.40 -3.69
CA LEU A 222 14.80 -13.81 -2.53
C LEU A 222 15.92 -12.82 -2.19
N SER A 223 16.44 -12.10 -3.18
CA SER A 223 17.50 -11.12 -2.98
C SER A 223 16.97 -9.70 -2.73
N GLN A 224 15.66 -9.52 -2.61
CA GLN A 224 15.05 -8.20 -2.41
C GLN A 224 15.29 -7.69 -0.98
N SER A 225 16.01 -6.59 -0.87
CA SER A 225 16.15 -5.86 0.39
C SER A 225 14.94 -4.95 0.62
N ASN A 226 14.66 -4.63 1.88
CA ASN A 226 13.63 -3.65 2.23
C ASN A 226 13.98 -2.28 1.60
N ARG A 227 13.05 -1.74 0.81
CA ARG A 227 13.17 -0.48 0.07
C ARG A 227 12.28 0.63 0.62
N LYS A 228 11.55 0.36 1.71
CA LYS A 228 10.63 1.32 2.32
C LYS A 228 11.40 2.50 2.89
N LYS A 229 10.90 3.71 2.66
CA LYS A 229 11.44 4.95 3.22
C LYS A 229 11.33 4.93 4.75
N ALA A 230 12.19 5.69 5.43
CA ALA A 230 12.25 5.71 6.89
C ALA A 230 10.87 6.02 7.52
N TRP A 231 10.20 7.07 7.06
CA TRP A 231 8.87 7.45 7.54
C TRP A 231 7.83 6.32 7.35
N ALA A 232 7.85 5.65 6.18
CA ALA A 232 6.91 4.58 5.87
C ALA A 232 7.17 3.33 6.72
N ARG A 233 8.44 3.08 7.08
CA ARG A 233 8.80 2.01 8.04
C ARG A 233 8.34 2.33 9.45
N GLU A 234 8.40 3.59 9.86
CA GLU A 234 7.92 4.02 11.18
C GLU A 234 6.42 3.80 11.31
N VAL A 235 5.65 4.29 10.33
CA VAL A 235 4.19 4.05 10.27
C VAL A 235 3.88 2.54 10.27
N GLN A 236 4.64 1.73 9.53
CA GLN A 236 4.44 0.27 9.52
C GLN A 236 4.76 -0.38 10.87
N ARG A 237 5.76 0.09 11.61
CA ARG A 237 6.09 -0.41 12.96
C ARG A 237 4.97 -0.10 13.94
N ASP A 238 4.40 1.11 13.85
CA ASP A 238 3.26 1.49 14.69
C ASP A 238 2.05 0.56 14.46
N TYR A 239 1.81 0.16 13.21
CA TYR A 239 0.79 -0.84 12.89
C TYR A 239 1.14 -2.24 13.39
N GLN A 240 2.39 -2.68 13.23
CA GLN A 240 2.81 -3.99 13.74
C GLN A 240 2.65 -4.08 15.26
N GLY A 241 2.82 -2.99 16.00
CA GLY A 241 2.53 -2.92 17.44
C GLY A 241 1.05 -3.05 17.79
N MET A 242 0.13 -2.85 16.84
CA MET A 242 -1.32 -2.96 17.01
C MET A 242 -1.93 -4.23 16.42
N ASP A 243 -1.19 -4.95 15.57
CA ASP A 243 -1.66 -6.21 14.99
C ASP A 243 -1.75 -7.30 16.07
N ARG A 244 -2.91 -7.94 16.18
CA ARG A 244 -3.17 -9.00 17.15
C ARG A 244 -2.15 -10.13 17.02
N PHE A 245 -1.71 -10.47 15.81
CA PHE A 245 -0.74 -11.54 15.62
C PHE A 245 0.67 -11.19 16.11
N SER A 246 1.02 -9.91 16.14
CA SER A 246 2.27 -9.44 16.76
C SER A 246 2.17 -9.41 18.29
N GLN A 247 1.00 -9.10 18.84
CA GLN A 247 0.77 -9.05 20.28
C GLN A 247 0.57 -10.44 20.91
N ASP A 248 -0.08 -11.36 20.18
CA ASP A 248 -0.37 -12.73 20.60
C ASP A 248 0.30 -13.74 19.64
N PRO A 249 1.55 -14.16 19.93
CA PRO A 249 2.27 -15.11 19.08
C PRO A 249 1.59 -16.48 19.02
N VAL A 250 0.78 -16.83 20.03
CA VAL A 250 0.04 -18.11 20.05
C VAL A 250 -1.12 -18.04 19.07
N ALA A 251 -1.85 -16.92 19.01
CA ALA A 251 -2.88 -16.70 17.99
C ALA A 251 -2.27 -16.73 16.58
N ALA A 252 -1.09 -16.12 16.37
CA ALA A 252 -0.39 -16.16 15.09
C ALA A 252 0.00 -17.58 14.68
N ALA A 253 0.54 -18.38 15.60
CA ALA A 253 0.88 -19.77 15.35
C ALA A 253 -0.35 -20.62 14.98
N ARG A 254 -1.47 -20.43 15.70
CA ARG A 254 -2.75 -21.12 15.40
C ARG A 254 -3.27 -20.75 14.03
N PHE A 255 -3.23 -19.47 13.68
CA PHE A 255 -3.62 -18.99 12.35
C PHE A 255 -2.77 -19.63 11.25
N GLY A 256 -1.45 -19.70 11.43
CA GLY A 256 -0.55 -20.35 10.50
C GLY A 256 -0.87 -21.84 10.29
N ILE A 257 -1.09 -22.59 11.37
CA ILE A 257 -1.46 -24.01 11.30
C ILE A 257 -2.80 -24.20 10.58
N TYR A 258 -3.83 -23.42 10.92
CA TYR A 258 -5.13 -23.51 10.26
C TYR A 258 -5.04 -23.18 8.78
N THR A 259 -4.28 -22.15 8.41
CA THR A 259 -4.04 -21.78 7.02
C THR A 259 -3.40 -22.94 6.25
N ALA A 260 -2.34 -23.54 6.80
CA ALA A 260 -1.66 -24.67 6.17
C ALA A 260 -2.60 -25.87 5.97
N VAL A 261 -3.38 -26.23 6.98
CA VAL A 261 -4.33 -27.35 6.90
C VAL A 261 -5.42 -27.08 5.85
N ILE A 262 -6.01 -25.87 5.85
CA ILE A 262 -7.05 -25.50 4.89
C ILE A 262 -6.55 -25.64 3.45
N TRP A 263 -5.35 -25.11 3.16
CA TRP A 263 -4.79 -25.17 1.82
C TRP A 263 -4.36 -26.57 1.40
N LEU A 264 -3.80 -27.36 2.32
CA LEU A 264 -3.43 -28.76 2.04
C LEU A 264 -4.68 -29.58 1.68
N VAL A 265 -5.76 -29.43 2.44
CA VAL A 265 -7.05 -30.10 2.17
C VAL A 265 -7.66 -29.61 0.86
N ALA A 266 -7.68 -28.30 0.61
CA ALA A 266 -8.23 -27.73 -0.63
C ALA A 266 -7.49 -28.22 -1.88
N LEU A 267 -6.15 -28.29 -1.83
CA LEU A 267 -5.32 -28.81 -2.92
C LEU A 267 -5.52 -30.32 -3.12
N ALA A 268 -5.57 -31.11 -2.04
CA ALA A 268 -5.84 -32.54 -2.12
C ALA A 268 -7.22 -32.81 -2.76
N LEU A 269 -8.24 -32.06 -2.37
CA LEU A 269 -9.58 -32.14 -2.95
C LEU A 269 -9.60 -31.69 -4.41
N PHE A 270 -8.86 -30.63 -4.78
CA PHE A 270 -8.74 -30.19 -6.17
C PHE A 270 -8.17 -31.29 -7.06
N VAL A 271 -7.09 -31.94 -6.63
CA VAL A 271 -6.47 -33.05 -7.37
C VAL A 271 -7.45 -34.21 -7.48
N TRP A 272 -8.06 -34.62 -6.37
CA TRP A 272 -9.02 -35.72 -6.35
C TRP A 272 -10.23 -35.45 -7.27
N LEU A 273 -10.85 -34.27 -7.18
CA LEU A 273 -11.98 -33.88 -8.04
C LEU A 273 -11.59 -33.76 -9.51
N SER A 274 -10.36 -33.35 -9.81
CA SER A 274 -9.88 -33.30 -11.21
C SER A 274 -9.88 -34.68 -11.85
N PHE A 275 -9.61 -35.74 -11.08
CA PHE A 275 -9.66 -37.12 -11.57
C PHE A 275 -11.07 -37.74 -11.55
N THR A 276 -11.93 -37.37 -10.59
CA THR A 276 -13.25 -38.03 -10.41
C THR A 276 -14.42 -37.31 -11.06
N ALA A 277 -14.48 -35.98 -10.95
CA ALA A 277 -15.57 -35.14 -11.47
C ALA A 277 -15.18 -34.34 -12.71
N GLY A 278 -13.88 -34.31 -13.04
CA GLY A 278 -13.32 -33.55 -14.14
C GLY A 278 -12.88 -32.15 -13.75
N PHE A 279 -12.00 -31.58 -14.58
CA PHE A 279 -11.34 -30.30 -14.31
C PHE A 279 -12.32 -29.11 -14.24
N ALA A 280 -13.47 -29.20 -14.90
CA ALA A 280 -14.47 -28.12 -14.91
C ALA A 280 -15.07 -27.81 -13.54
N TYR A 281 -15.02 -28.75 -12.59
CA TYR A 281 -15.60 -28.59 -11.24
C TYR A 281 -14.55 -28.58 -10.13
N SER A 282 -13.32 -29.05 -10.40
CA SER A 282 -12.30 -29.20 -9.35
C SER A 282 -11.89 -27.89 -8.70
N TRP A 283 -11.92 -26.77 -9.43
CA TRP A 283 -11.62 -25.43 -8.90
C TRP A 283 -12.55 -24.99 -7.76
N LEU A 284 -13.75 -25.59 -7.64
CA LEU A 284 -14.67 -25.32 -6.52
C LEU A 284 -14.06 -25.69 -5.16
N ALA A 285 -13.15 -26.68 -5.11
CA ALA A 285 -12.44 -27.02 -3.87
C ALA A 285 -11.50 -25.88 -3.41
N LEU A 286 -10.83 -25.20 -4.35
CA LEU A 286 -9.98 -24.05 -4.04
C LEU A 286 -10.82 -22.87 -3.55
N LEU A 287 -11.98 -22.64 -4.17
CA LEU A 287 -12.92 -21.60 -3.74
C LEU A 287 -13.49 -21.88 -2.34
N ALA A 288 -13.86 -23.13 -2.04
CA ALA A 288 -14.29 -23.54 -0.71
C ALA A 288 -13.18 -23.33 0.33
N GLY A 289 -11.94 -23.72 0.02
CA GLY A 289 -10.77 -23.46 0.87
C GLY A 289 -10.58 -21.98 1.16
N LEU A 290 -10.71 -21.12 0.14
CA LEU A 290 -10.63 -19.66 0.29
C LEU A 290 -11.72 -19.12 1.23
N VAL A 291 -12.97 -19.57 1.09
CA VAL A 291 -14.08 -19.17 1.98
C VAL A 291 -13.78 -19.54 3.43
N VAL A 292 -13.35 -20.78 3.69
CA VAL A 292 -13.01 -21.25 5.04
C VAL A 292 -11.84 -20.44 5.61
N PHE A 293 -10.81 -20.17 4.80
CA PHE A 293 -9.68 -19.34 5.19
C PHE A 293 -10.13 -17.92 5.62
N MET A 294 -11.00 -17.28 4.84
CA MET A 294 -11.51 -15.95 5.17
C MET A 294 -12.35 -15.94 6.46
N LEU A 295 -13.15 -16.98 6.70
CA LEU A 295 -13.90 -17.12 7.96
C LEU A 295 -12.98 -17.28 9.18
N VAL A 296 -11.93 -18.09 9.06
CA VAL A 296 -10.93 -18.25 10.12
C VAL A 296 -10.19 -16.95 10.37
N LEU A 297 -9.76 -16.27 9.31
CA LEU A 297 -9.11 -14.96 9.40
C LEU A 297 -10.00 -13.94 10.12
N ALA A 298 -11.26 -13.80 9.70
CA ALA A 298 -12.19 -12.85 10.31
C ALA A 298 -12.42 -13.12 11.80
N ARG A 299 -12.61 -14.40 12.17
CA ARG A 299 -12.82 -14.79 13.58
C ARG A 299 -11.59 -14.56 14.45
N MET A 300 -10.39 -14.74 13.88
CA MET A 300 -9.14 -14.52 14.61
C MET A 300 -8.74 -13.05 14.67
N LEU A 301 -9.03 -12.27 13.64
CA LEU A 301 -8.69 -10.85 13.62
C LEU A 301 -9.65 -10.01 14.49
N PHE A 302 -10.93 -10.40 14.55
CA PHE A 302 -11.97 -9.66 15.27
C PHE A 302 -12.69 -10.55 16.31
N PRO A 303 -12.15 -10.70 17.54
CA PRO A 303 -12.82 -11.46 18.59
C PRO A 303 -14.10 -10.74 19.04
N SER A 304 -15.20 -11.47 19.11
CA SER A 304 -16.55 -10.97 19.44
C SER A 304 -16.75 -10.55 20.92
N GLY A 305 -15.76 -9.93 21.58
CA GLY A 305 -15.74 -9.75 23.04
C GLY A 305 -15.53 -8.34 23.60
N GLU A 306 -15.00 -7.38 22.84
CA GLU A 306 -14.61 -6.07 23.42
C GLU A 306 -15.79 -5.15 23.79
N GLY A 307 -16.98 -5.40 23.28
CA GLY A 307 -18.20 -4.67 23.68
C GLY A 307 -18.71 -5.00 25.10
N SER A 308 -18.11 -5.95 25.81
CA SER A 308 -18.63 -6.44 27.11
C SER A 308 -17.87 -5.93 28.34
N LEU A 309 -16.64 -5.44 28.18
CA LEU A 309 -15.81 -5.02 29.32
C LEU A 309 -16.18 -3.62 29.85
N HIS A 310 -16.77 -2.75 29.03
CA HIS A 310 -17.19 -1.42 29.47
C HIS A 310 -18.41 -1.43 30.42
N LYS A 311 -19.19 -2.51 30.45
CA LYS A 311 -20.36 -2.63 31.34
C LYS A 311 -20.07 -3.15 32.75
N SER A 312 -18.84 -3.59 33.04
CA SER A 312 -18.52 -4.17 34.36
C SER A 312 -17.83 -3.22 35.34
N LYS A 313 -17.42 -2.02 34.90
CA LYS A 313 -16.83 -0.99 35.77
C LYS A 313 -17.84 0.05 36.30
N GLU A 314 -19.11 -0.07 35.91
CA GLU A 314 -20.21 0.82 36.34
C GLU A 314 -21.16 0.16 37.37
N LYS A 315 -20.74 -0.90 38.05
CA LYS A 315 -21.49 -1.48 39.18
C LYS A 315 -20.67 -1.53 40.44
#